data_AF-A0A292SAS1-F1
#
_entry.id   AF-A0A292SAS1-F1
#
_cell.length_a   1.000
_cell.length_b   1.000
_cell.length_c   1.000
_cell.angle_alpha   90.00
_cell.angle_beta   90.00
_cell.angle_gamma   90.00
#
_symmetry.space_group_name_H-M   'P 1'
#
loop_
_entity.id
_entity.type
_entity.pdbx_description
1 polymer ?
#
loop_
_entity_poly.entity_id
_entity_poly.type
_entity_poly.pdbx_seq_one_letter_code
_entity_poly.pdbx_strand_id
1 'polypeptide(L)'
;MFKFKCKLPSKKVVYCEEITNETYISLHKYVMNNDLLGFYKELDGHIAKTVPEIYSLDLLDKVYIYLSIRVYSISDAIELKTDNFFNKDLYSLFDTLDNLRETFFEPIETIIETKSGNAKFKINCPFLFEEIDDELLPDILSGVKNINLNSQEFCLETSKDLLALNYLITPENYNKLNDLILQKYNINIIFAKGKIELPLLSHLTYRFIAESLFFNDLDGLYTLSYSLLRHLNLSLSDFNKMSPIESTIFMSKLIKEKEEEREAEEKNNSNNKNEFIF
;
A
#
# COMPACT_ATOMS: atom_id res chain seq x y z
N MET A 1 -8.24 12.37 -13.56
CA MET A 1 -7.73 11.34 -12.64
C MET A 1 -8.32 11.63 -11.27
N PHE A 2 -8.98 10.64 -10.68
CA PHE A 2 -9.71 10.80 -9.43
C PHE A 2 -8.76 10.91 -8.24
N LYS A 3 -9.13 11.75 -7.28
CA LYS A 3 -8.40 11.92 -6.01
C LYS A 3 -9.33 11.60 -4.87
N PHE A 4 -8.87 10.78 -3.95
CA PHE A 4 -9.62 10.41 -2.75
C PHE A 4 -8.94 10.97 -1.50
N LYS A 5 -9.77 11.24 -0.49
CA LYS A 5 -9.33 11.81 0.79
C LYS A 5 -9.04 10.69 1.77
N CYS A 6 -7.82 10.64 2.30
CA CYS A 6 -7.42 9.74 3.37
C CYS A 6 -7.34 10.51 4.69
N LYS A 7 -8.07 10.06 5.71
CA LYS A 7 -7.89 10.52 7.09
C LYS A 7 -7.00 9.52 7.80
N LEU A 8 -5.74 9.88 7.98
CA LEU A 8 -4.69 8.99 8.46
C LEU A 8 -4.85 8.70 9.96
N PRO A 9 -4.29 7.58 10.45
CA PRO A 9 -4.20 7.26 11.88
C PRO A 9 -3.62 8.40 12.74
N SER A 10 -2.62 9.13 12.22
CA SER A 10 -2.09 10.35 12.87
C SER A 10 -3.05 11.55 12.92
N LYS A 11 -4.28 11.40 12.41
CA LYS A 11 -5.32 12.44 12.23
C LYS A 11 -5.00 13.45 11.14
N LYS A 12 -3.85 13.33 10.46
CA LYS A 12 -3.56 14.08 9.24
C LYS A 12 -4.56 13.73 8.14
N VAL A 13 -4.77 14.67 7.23
CA VAL A 13 -5.62 14.48 6.06
C VAL A 13 -4.76 14.68 4.83
N VAL A 14 -4.72 13.67 3.98
CA VAL A 14 -4.01 13.71 2.71
C VAL A 14 -4.96 13.39 1.56
N TYR A 15 -4.59 13.81 0.36
CA TYR A 15 -5.33 13.54 -0.86
C TYR A 15 -4.45 12.68 -1.76
N CYS A 16 -4.85 11.43 -1.93
CA CYS A 16 -4.14 10.47 -2.76
C CYS A 16 -4.79 10.43 -4.13
N GLU A 17 -3.95 10.28 -5.16
CA GLU A 17 -4.42 9.99 -6.51
C GLU A 17 -4.54 8.48 -6.69
N GLU A 18 -5.51 8.03 -7.50
CA GLU A 18 -5.57 6.63 -7.92
C GLU A 18 -4.29 6.22 -8.64
N ILE A 19 -3.92 4.93 -8.55
CA ILE A 19 -2.90 4.39 -9.44
C ILE A 19 -3.50 4.12 -10.82
N THR A 20 -2.68 4.36 -11.85
CA THR A 20 -3.04 4.03 -13.23
C THR A 20 -2.74 2.56 -13.54
N ASN A 21 -3.30 2.03 -14.62
CA ASN A 21 -2.92 0.71 -15.14
C ASN A 21 -1.42 0.64 -15.48
N GLU A 22 -0.84 1.73 -15.99
CA GLU A 22 0.60 1.78 -16.27
C GLU A 22 1.42 1.58 -15.00
N THR A 23 1.11 2.36 -13.95
CA THR A 23 1.75 2.21 -12.64
C THR A 23 1.49 0.83 -12.05
N TYR A 24 0.26 0.32 -12.15
CA TYR A 24 -0.09 -0.98 -11.64
C TYR A 24 0.69 -2.12 -12.32
N ILE A 25 0.82 -2.09 -13.65
CA ILE A 25 1.65 -3.02 -14.43
C ILE A 25 3.13 -2.90 -14.02
N SER A 26 3.62 -1.69 -13.75
CA SER A 26 4.98 -1.45 -13.27
C SER A 26 5.22 -2.14 -11.92
N LEU A 27 4.33 -1.91 -10.95
CA LEU A 27 4.36 -2.55 -9.63
C LEU A 27 4.37 -4.08 -9.73
N HIS A 28 3.55 -4.64 -10.61
CA HIS A 28 3.52 -6.07 -10.91
C HIS A 28 4.87 -6.63 -11.35
N LYS A 29 5.58 -5.93 -12.24
CA LYS A 29 6.90 -6.35 -12.72
C LYS A 29 7.92 -6.40 -11.59
N TYR A 30 7.89 -5.44 -10.67
CA TYR A 30 8.76 -5.44 -9.51
C TYR A 30 8.52 -6.67 -8.62
N VAL A 31 7.26 -7.00 -8.32
CA VAL A 31 6.92 -8.20 -7.56
C VAL A 31 7.38 -9.48 -8.26
N MET A 32 7.15 -9.61 -9.58
CA MET A 32 7.59 -10.79 -10.34
C MET A 32 9.10 -10.98 -10.38
N ASN A 33 9.86 -9.89 -10.26
CA ASN A 33 11.32 -9.92 -10.18
C ASN A 33 11.84 -10.08 -8.75
N ASN A 34 10.96 -10.28 -7.76
CA ASN A 34 11.28 -10.26 -6.32
C ASN A 34 11.96 -8.94 -5.88
N ASP A 35 11.71 -7.83 -6.57
CA ASP A 35 12.26 -6.51 -6.25
C ASP A 35 11.26 -5.69 -5.42
N LEU A 36 11.16 -6.05 -4.14
CA LEU A 36 10.27 -5.35 -3.20
C LEU A 36 10.68 -3.88 -2.99
N LEU A 37 11.98 -3.57 -3.04
CA LEU A 37 12.47 -2.20 -2.90
C LEU A 37 12.03 -1.32 -4.07
N GLY A 38 12.17 -1.84 -5.30
CA GLY A 38 11.67 -1.19 -6.51
C GLY A 38 10.15 -0.98 -6.47
N PHE A 39 9.40 -1.98 -6.00
CA PHE A 39 7.94 -1.86 -5.80
C PHE A 39 7.57 -0.67 -4.91
N TYR A 40 8.19 -0.57 -3.72
CA TYR A 40 7.87 0.52 -2.79
C TYR A 40 8.36 1.88 -3.29
N LYS A 41 9.51 1.95 -3.98
CA LYS A 41 10.00 3.19 -4.61
C LYS A 41 9.05 3.70 -5.68
N GLU A 42 8.53 2.80 -6.52
CA GLU A 42 7.56 3.15 -7.56
C GLU A 42 6.22 3.61 -6.95
N LEU A 43 5.74 2.89 -5.93
CA LEU A 43 4.49 3.23 -5.25
C LEU A 43 4.61 4.58 -4.51
N ASP A 44 5.66 4.79 -3.73
CA ASP A 44 5.92 6.05 -3.05
C ASP A 44 6.13 7.19 -4.04
N GLY A 45 6.84 6.94 -5.14
CA GLY A 45 7.02 7.92 -6.22
C GLY A 45 5.70 8.34 -6.86
N HIS A 46 4.75 7.41 -7.01
CA HIS A 46 3.40 7.75 -7.45
C HIS A 46 2.64 8.58 -6.42
N ILE A 47 2.68 8.17 -5.15
CA ILE A 47 2.00 8.86 -4.04
C ILE A 47 2.55 10.28 -3.86
N ALA A 48 3.87 10.46 -3.97
CA ALA A 48 4.56 11.73 -3.79
C ALA A 48 4.10 12.82 -4.75
N LYS A 49 3.48 12.46 -5.88
CA LYS A 49 2.88 13.43 -6.83
C LYS A 49 1.77 14.27 -6.15
N THR A 50 1.06 13.71 -5.17
CA THR A 50 0.00 14.41 -4.44
C THR A 50 0.21 14.49 -2.94
N VAL A 51 1.09 13.65 -2.37
CA VAL A 51 1.46 13.64 -0.95
C VAL A 51 3.00 13.67 -0.85
N PRO A 52 3.67 14.80 -1.17
CA PRO A 52 5.14 14.89 -1.15
C PRO A 52 5.76 14.52 0.20
N GLU A 53 5.02 14.78 1.29
CA GLU A 53 5.43 14.44 2.64
C GLU A 53 5.43 12.94 2.93
N ILE A 54 5.01 12.07 2.00
CA ILE A 54 4.97 10.61 2.15
C ILE A 54 6.27 10.11 2.76
N TYR A 55 7.43 10.52 2.25
CA TYR A 55 8.74 10.09 2.75
C TYR A 55 8.97 10.37 4.24
N SER A 56 8.29 11.38 4.78
CA SER A 56 8.38 11.81 6.17
C SER A 56 7.24 11.30 7.06
N LEU A 57 6.24 10.63 6.48
CA LEU A 57 5.11 10.06 7.23
C LEU A 57 5.52 8.85 8.05
N ASP A 58 4.83 8.67 9.17
CA ASP A 58 5.02 7.51 10.04
C ASP A 58 4.56 6.23 9.33
N LEU A 59 5.18 5.11 9.68
CA LEU A 59 4.96 3.82 9.02
C LEU A 59 3.49 3.40 8.97
N LEU A 60 2.75 3.59 10.07
CA LEU A 60 1.32 3.23 10.13
C LEU A 60 0.48 4.05 9.15
N ASP A 61 0.78 5.35 9.03
CA ASP A 61 0.13 6.23 8.06
C ASP A 61 0.45 5.80 6.62
N LYS A 62 1.69 5.38 6.34
CA LYS A 62 2.07 4.86 5.02
C LYS A 62 1.34 3.58 4.65
N VAL A 63 1.30 2.59 5.56
CA VAL A 63 0.54 1.35 5.34
C VAL A 63 -0.94 1.63 5.11
N TYR A 64 -1.51 2.58 5.87
CA TYR A 64 -2.87 3.05 5.65
C TYR A 64 -3.08 3.63 4.25
N ILE A 65 -2.14 4.44 3.76
CA ILE A 65 -2.18 5.01 2.40
C ILE A 65 -2.10 3.90 1.35
N TYR A 66 -1.17 2.94 1.49
CA TYR A 66 -1.04 1.83 0.54
C TYR A 66 -2.34 1.01 0.45
N LEU A 67 -2.94 0.69 1.59
CA LEU A 67 -4.23 0.00 1.64
C LEU A 67 -5.35 0.82 1.02
N SER A 68 -5.38 2.13 1.30
CA SER A 68 -6.36 3.02 0.69
C SER A 68 -6.23 3.04 -0.84
N ILE A 69 -5.01 3.12 -1.36
CA ILE A 69 -4.75 3.05 -2.81
C ILE A 69 -5.22 1.72 -3.38
N ARG A 70 -4.94 0.61 -2.70
CA ARG A 70 -5.42 -0.72 -3.13
C ARG A 70 -6.94 -0.77 -3.22
N VAL A 71 -7.63 -0.27 -2.20
CA VAL A 71 -9.09 -0.24 -2.11
C VAL A 71 -9.70 0.62 -3.21
N TYR A 72 -9.24 1.87 -3.34
CA TYR A 72 -9.86 2.84 -4.24
C TYR A 72 -9.43 2.73 -5.69
N SER A 73 -8.24 2.18 -5.99
CA SER A 73 -7.74 2.13 -7.37
C SER A 73 -7.86 0.76 -8.02
N ILE A 74 -7.95 -0.32 -7.23
CA ILE A 74 -7.96 -1.69 -7.75
C ILE A 74 -9.26 -2.41 -7.35
N SER A 75 -9.52 -2.56 -6.05
CA SER A 75 -10.68 -3.27 -5.50
C SER A 75 -10.62 -3.25 -3.97
N ASP A 76 -11.74 -3.29 -3.26
CA ASP A 76 -11.71 -3.46 -1.81
C ASP A 76 -11.52 -4.93 -1.38
N ALA A 77 -11.69 -5.88 -2.31
CA ALA A 77 -11.63 -7.30 -2.02
C ALA A 77 -10.25 -7.90 -2.29
N ILE A 78 -9.87 -8.85 -1.43
CA ILE A 78 -8.73 -9.74 -1.63
C ILE A 78 -9.17 -11.20 -1.60
N GLU A 79 -8.57 -11.98 -2.49
CA GLU A 79 -8.71 -13.43 -2.50
C GLU A 79 -7.53 -14.03 -1.76
N LEU A 80 -7.80 -14.76 -0.68
CA LEU A 80 -6.77 -15.54 0.01
C LEU A 80 -6.88 -16.99 -0.46
N LYS A 81 -5.82 -17.52 -1.06
CA LYS A 81 -5.72 -18.94 -1.36
C LYS A 81 -5.58 -19.69 -0.04
N THR A 82 -6.62 -20.41 0.36
CA THR A 82 -6.51 -21.40 1.44
C THR A 82 -6.06 -22.74 0.83
N ASP A 83 -5.41 -23.60 1.62
CA ASP A 83 -4.86 -24.90 1.16
C ASP A 83 -5.91 -25.81 0.49
N ASN A 84 -7.20 -25.52 0.69
CA ASN A 84 -8.29 -26.12 -0.07
C ASN A 84 -8.55 -25.32 -1.35
N PHE A 85 -7.98 -25.80 -2.47
CA PHE A 85 -8.11 -25.28 -3.85
C PHE A 85 -9.54 -24.96 -4.35
N PHE A 86 -10.60 -25.31 -3.59
CA PHE A 86 -12.00 -25.19 -4.01
C PHE A 86 -12.75 -24.00 -3.40
N ASN A 87 -12.27 -23.39 -2.32
CA ASN A 87 -12.93 -22.22 -1.72
C ASN A 87 -12.00 -21.01 -1.72
N LYS A 88 -12.27 -20.08 -2.65
CA LYS A 88 -11.73 -18.73 -2.63
C LYS A 88 -12.66 -17.86 -1.80
N ASP A 89 -12.31 -17.63 -0.55
CA ASP A 89 -13.02 -16.65 0.26
C ASP A 89 -12.54 -15.25 -0.14
N LEU A 90 -13.49 -14.38 -0.47
CA LEU A 90 -13.27 -12.96 -0.74
C LEU A 90 -13.43 -12.17 0.56
N TYR A 91 -12.42 -11.37 0.90
CA TYR A 91 -12.41 -10.56 2.11
C TYR A 91 -12.30 -9.08 1.76
N SER A 92 -13.16 -8.25 2.36
CA SER A 92 -13.07 -6.79 2.21
C SER A 92 -11.97 -6.21 3.10
N LEU A 93 -11.23 -5.26 2.55
CA LEU A 93 -10.16 -4.51 3.24
C LEU A 93 -10.67 -3.29 4.01
N PHE A 94 -11.96 -2.93 3.90
CA PHE A 94 -12.51 -1.81 4.67
C PHE A 94 -12.41 -2.04 6.19
N ASP A 95 -12.67 -3.26 6.66
CA ASP A 95 -12.49 -3.63 8.07
C ASP A 95 -11.05 -3.41 8.54
N THR A 96 -10.07 -3.71 7.67
CA THR A 96 -8.64 -3.48 7.96
C THR A 96 -8.32 -1.99 8.02
N LEU A 97 -8.86 -1.18 7.11
CA LEU A 97 -8.71 0.27 7.16
C LEU A 97 -9.33 0.86 8.43
N ASP A 98 -10.52 0.41 8.84
CA ASP A 98 -11.15 0.88 10.07
C ASP A 98 -10.32 0.53 11.31
N ASN A 99 -9.83 -0.72 11.41
CA ASN A 99 -8.93 -1.14 12.49
C ASN A 99 -7.66 -0.29 12.56
N LEU A 100 -7.02 -0.03 11.42
CA LEU A 100 -5.83 0.81 11.35
C LEU A 100 -6.12 2.26 11.74
N ARG A 101 -7.27 2.80 11.34
CA ARG A 101 -7.68 4.17 11.71
C ARG A 101 -7.88 4.32 13.21
N GLU A 102 -8.38 3.29 13.88
CA GLU A 102 -8.57 3.26 15.34
C GLU A 102 -7.26 3.05 16.10
N THR A 103 -6.25 2.50 15.43
CA THR A 103 -4.90 2.32 15.97
C THR A 103 -4.17 3.68 15.97
N PHE A 104 -4.26 4.44 17.07
CA PHE A 104 -3.57 5.73 17.20
C PHE A 104 -2.12 5.56 17.67
N PHE A 105 -1.20 6.37 17.11
CA PHE A 105 0.20 6.40 17.55
C PHE A 105 0.70 7.82 17.84
N GLU A 106 1.37 7.99 18.98
CA GLU A 106 2.13 9.20 19.29
C GLU A 106 3.62 8.95 18.98
N PRO A 107 4.34 9.93 18.40
CA PRO A 107 5.79 9.85 18.25
C PRO A 107 6.48 9.52 19.57
N ILE A 108 7.54 8.71 19.52
CA ILE A 108 8.29 8.38 20.73
C ILE A 108 9.21 9.55 21.05
N GLU A 109 8.95 10.20 22.20
CA GLU A 109 9.90 11.15 22.79
C GLU A 109 10.63 10.47 23.95
N THR A 110 11.95 10.34 23.84
CA THR A 110 12.80 9.74 24.88
C THR A 110 14.06 10.56 25.12
N ILE A 111 14.67 10.43 26.30
CA ILE A 111 15.95 11.05 26.64
C ILE A 111 16.94 9.94 26.88
N ILE A 112 18.10 10.02 26.23
CA ILE A 112 19.16 9.02 26.33
C ILE A 112 20.46 9.70 26.70
N GLU A 113 21.18 9.09 27.63
CA GLU A 113 22.54 9.50 27.98
C GLU A 113 23.49 9.20 26.81
N THR A 114 24.26 10.19 26.38
CA THR A 114 25.28 10.05 25.33
C THR A 114 26.65 10.26 25.94
N LYS A 115 27.70 9.96 25.18
CA LYS A 115 29.08 10.24 25.60
C LYS A 115 29.33 11.74 25.88
N SER A 116 28.48 12.63 25.35
CA SER A 116 28.59 14.09 25.41
C SER A 116 27.54 14.77 26.31
N GLY A 117 26.75 14.03 27.07
CA GLY A 117 25.65 14.56 27.90
C GLY A 117 24.31 13.92 27.56
N ASN A 118 23.18 14.55 27.92
CA ASN A 118 21.85 14.01 27.62
C ASN A 118 21.38 14.46 26.24
N ALA A 119 20.88 13.52 25.45
CA ALA A 119 20.24 13.79 24.17
C ALA A 119 18.75 13.49 24.24
N LYS A 120 17.91 14.46 23.86
CA LYS A 120 16.48 14.21 23.64
C LYS A 120 16.27 13.71 22.21
N PHE A 121 15.65 12.56 22.09
CA PHE A 121 15.29 11.89 20.85
C PHE A 121 13.80 12.04 20.58
N LYS A 122 13.47 12.49 19.37
CA LYS A 122 12.13 12.34 18.81
C LYS A 122 12.19 11.37 17.64
N ILE A 123 11.60 10.19 17.84
CA ILE A 123 11.64 9.10 16.90
C ILE A 123 10.28 9.02 16.21
N ASN A 124 10.26 9.43 14.95
CA ASN A 124 9.25 9.02 14.00
C ASN A 124 9.77 7.75 13.35
N CYS A 125 8.93 6.83 12.90
CA CYS A 125 9.42 5.67 12.14
C CYS A 125 9.00 5.86 10.68
N PRO A 126 9.73 6.66 9.87
CA PRO A 126 9.52 6.74 8.45
C PRO A 126 10.03 5.45 7.80
N PHE A 127 9.38 5.11 6.69
CA PHE A 127 9.86 4.09 5.76
C PHE A 127 11.12 4.62 5.08
N LEU A 128 12.28 4.14 5.47
CA LEU A 128 13.38 3.91 4.54
C LEU A 128 13.65 2.41 4.58
N PHE A 129 13.83 1.81 3.42
CA PHE A 129 14.56 0.55 3.31
C PHE A 129 15.80 0.86 2.50
N GLU A 130 16.98 0.67 3.07
CA GLU A 130 18.19 0.50 2.26
C GLU A 130 18.33 -0.98 1.83
N GLU A 131 17.95 -1.94 2.68
CA GLU A 131 17.89 -3.38 2.37
C GLU A 131 16.69 -4.04 3.10
N ILE A 132 15.99 -4.95 2.42
CA ILE A 132 14.86 -5.70 3.00
C ILE A 132 15.43 -7.00 3.61
N ASP A 133 16.36 -6.86 4.54
CA ASP A 133 16.89 -7.95 5.36
C ASP A 133 16.46 -7.77 6.83
N ASP A 134 16.59 -8.83 7.63
CA ASP A 134 16.15 -8.91 9.05
C ASP A 134 16.75 -7.82 9.97
N GLU A 135 17.67 -6.99 9.46
CA GLU A 135 18.24 -5.83 10.16
C GLU A 135 17.48 -4.54 9.84
N LEU A 136 16.21 -4.44 10.25
CA LEU A 136 15.39 -3.21 10.22
C LEU A 136 15.96 -2.03 11.05
N LEU A 137 17.07 -2.25 11.77
CA LEU A 137 17.65 -1.35 12.77
C LEU A 137 18.20 -0.02 12.20
N PRO A 138 19.00 -0.01 11.12
CA PRO A 138 19.51 1.22 10.52
C PRO A 138 18.38 2.08 9.93
N ASP A 139 17.38 1.42 9.35
CA ASP A 139 16.19 2.03 8.75
C ASP A 139 15.27 2.66 9.79
N ILE A 140 15.08 1.99 10.94
CA ILE A 140 14.35 2.54 12.10
C ILE A 140 15.00 3.83 12.62
N LEU A 141 16.33 3.90 12.64
CA LEU A 141 17.08 5.06 13.12
C LEU A 141 17.07 6.24 12.15
N SER A 142 16.86 5.99 10.85
CA SER A 142 16.62 7.04 9.85
C SER A 142 15.42 7.92 10.20
N GLY A 143 14.57 7.43 11.10
CA GLY A 143 13.41 8.13 11.63
C GLY A 143 13.61 9.08 12.79
N VAL A 144 14.81 9.10 13.36
CA VAL A 144 15.16 10.07 14.39
C VAL A 144 15.26 11.44 13.73
N LYS A 145 14.21 12.26 13.79
CA LYS A 145 14.21 13.55 13.11
C LYS A 145 15.03 14.58 13.86
N ASN A 146 14.87 14.65 15.18
CA ASN A 146 15.49 15.68 16.00
C ASN A 146 16.26 15.06 17.16
N ILE A 147 17.55 15.38 17.24
CA ILE A 147 18.39 15.13 18.41
C ILE A 147 18.73 16.47 19.04
N ASN A 148 18.38 16.67 20.30
CA ASN A 148 18.82 17.83 21.05
C ASN A 148 19.96 17.45 22.00
N LEU A 149 21.19 17.84 21.68
CA LEU A 149 22.39 17.65 22.49
C LEU A 149 22.79 18.98 23.11
N ASN A 150 22.77 19.09 24.44
CA ASN A 150 23.25 20.28 25.16
C ASN A 150 22.73 21.61 24.56
N SER A 151 21.45 21.69 24.20
CA SER A 151 20.77 22.87 23.59
C SER A 151 21.03 23.10 22.09
N GLN A 152 21.69 22.18 21.39
CA GLN A 152 21.82 22.20 19.92
C GLN A 152 20.92 21.15 19.29
N GLU A 153 20.09 21.57 18.34
CA GLU A 153 19.18 20.72 17.58
C GLU A 153 19.85 20.24 16.30
N PHE A 154 19.90 18.92 16.12
CA PHE A 154 20.39 18.26 14.92
C PHE A 154 19.19 17.64 14.19
N CYS A 155 19.03 17.98 12.91
CA CYS A 155 18.08 17.33 12.02
C CYS A 155 18.82 16.22 11.26
N LEU A 156 18.44 14.96 11.45
CA LEU A 156 19.07 13.86 10.73
C LEU A 156 18.29 13.62 9.44
N GLU A 157 18.80 14.17 8.34
CA GLU A 157 18.16 14.02 7.02
C GLU A 157 18.98 13.11 6.09
N THR A 158 20.22 12.76 6.45
CA THR A 158 21.13 12.00 5.58
C THR A 158 21.81 10.82 6.28
N SER A 159 22.23 9.82 5.48
CA SER A 159 23.00 8.65 5.96
C SER A 159 24.33 8.98 6.64
N LYS A 160 24.90 10.16 6.36
CA LYS A 160 26.07 10.68 7.09
C LYS A 160 25.76 11.08 8.52
N ASP A 161 24.53 11.53 8.79
CA ASP A 161 24.09 11.93 10.11
C ASP A 161 23.80 10.72 11.01
N LEU A 162 23.37 9.59 10.41
CA LEU A 162 23.24 8.28 11.06
C LEU A 162 24.59 7.72 11.55
N LEU A 163 25.65 7.91 10.77
CA LEU A 163 27.01 7.54 11.20
C LEU A 163 27.47 8.36 12.40
N ALA A 164 27.17 9.67 12.43
CA ALA A 164 27.49 10.52 13.57
C ALA A 164 26.76 10.06 14.85
N LEU A 165 25.52 9.59 14.69
CA LEU A 165 24.71 8.99 15.74
C LEU A 165 25.37 7.76 16.39
N ASN A 166 25.93 6.85 15.57
CA ASN A 166 26.65 5.66 16.03
C ASN A 166 27.89 6.00 16.88
N TYR A 167 28.50 7.16 16.66
CA TYR A 167 29.61 7.61 17.50
C TYR A 167 29.16 8.21 18.84
N LEU A 168 27.98 8.84 18.86
CA LEU A 168 27.42 9.56 20.01
C LEU A 168 26.74 8.65 21.05
N ILE A 169 26.01 7.62 20.58
CA ILE A 169 25.27 6.69 21.44
C ILE A 169 26.18 5.53 21.87
N THR A 170 26.07 5.11 23.13
CA THR A 170 26.74 3.89 23.62
C THR A 170 25.95 2.64 23.19
N PRO A 171 26.58 1.47 22.97
CA PRO A 171 25.86 0.25 22.59
C PRO A 171 24.70 -0.13 23.53
N GLU A 172 24.84 0.14 24.83
CA GLU A 172 23.78 -0.12 25.81
C GLU A 172 22.56 0.78 25.61
N ASN A 173 22.79 2.05 25.30
CA ASN A 173 21.73 3.02 25.06
C ASN A 173 21.10 2.86 23.68
N TYR A 174 21.85 2.33 22.74
CA TYR A 174 21.35 1.86 21.45
C TYR A 174 20.32 0.74 21.64
N ASN A 175 20.65 -0.29 22.44
CA ASN A 175 19.72 -1.38 22.73
C ASN A 175 18.45 -0.89 23.45
N LYS A 176 18.58 0.05 24.40
CA LYS A 176 17.40 0.66 25.07
C LYS A 176 16.49 1.40 24.09
N LEU A 177 17.06 2.14 23.13
CA LEU A 177 16.29 2.83 22.10
C LEU A 177 15.59 1.84 21.17
N ASN A 178 16.28 0.77 20.78
CA ASN A 178 15.70 -0.31 19.99
C ASN A 178 14.54 -1.00 20.73
N ASP A 179 14.73 -1.38 22.00
CA ASP A 179 13.69 -2.00 22.81
C ASP A 179 12.46 -1.09 22.95
N LEU A 180 12.66 0.21 23.14
CA LEU A 180 11.57 1.19 23.18
C LEU A 180 10.79 1.24 21.87
N ILE A 181 11.48 1.22 20.74
CA ILE A 181 10.84 1.23 19.41
C ILE A 181 10.08 -0.08 19.20
N LEU A 182 10.70 -1.23 19.45
CA LEU A 182 10.06 -2.52 19.32
C LEU A 182 8.82 -2.62 20.22
N GLN A 183 8.90 -2.23 21.49
CA GLN A 183 7.74 -2.22 22.39
C GLN A 183 6.60 -1.35 21.88
N LYS A 184 6.92 -0.19 21.33
CA LYS A 184 5.94 0.78 20.83
C LYS A 184 5.32 0.32 19.51
N TYR A 185 6.12 -0.20 18.58
CA TYR A 185 5.69 -0.61 17.25
C TYR A 185 5.42 -2.12 17.12
N ASN A 186 5.39 -2.87 18.23
CA ASN A 186 4.90 -4.25 18.29
C ASN A 186 3.37 -4.29 18.16
N ILE A 187 2.88 -3.80 17.04
CA ILE A 187 1.48 -3.75 16.66
C ILE A 187 1.28 -4.80 15.58
N ASN A 188 0.26 -5.62 15.75
CA ASN A 188 -0.17 -6.49 14.66
C ASN A 188 -1.24 -5.79 13.83
N ILE A 189 -1.05 -5.80 12.52
CA ILE A 189 -2.06 -5.40 11.55
C ILE A 189 -2.95 -6.59 11.26
N ILE A 190 -4.26 -6.37 11.41
CA ILE A 190 -5.28 -7.39 11.18
C ILE A 190 -5.88 -7.20 9.77
N PHE A 191 -5.50 -8.08 8.86
CA PHE A 191 -6.02 -8.14 7.50
C PHE A 191 -7.23 -9.08 7.39
N ALA A 192 -8.11 -8.79 6.43
CA ALA A 192 -9.21 -9.67 6.03
C ALA A 192 -10.08 -10.14 7.22
N LYS A 193 -10.58 -9.19 8.02
CA LYS A 193 -11.47 -9.45 9.15
C LYS A 193 -10.95 -10.51 10.13
N GLY A 194 -9.66 -10.43 10.49
CA GLY A 194 -9.07 -11.32 11.49
C GLY A 194 -8.41 -12.58 10.94
N LYS A 195 -8.29 -12.72 9.61
CA LYS A 195 -7.72 -13.93 9.00
C LYS A 195 -6.21 -13.94 8.97
N ILE A 196 -5.61 -12.77 8.81
CA ILE A 196 -4.15 -12.62 8.74
C ILE A 196 -3.76 -11.54 9.73
N GLU A 197 -2.86 -11.88 10.64
CA GLU A 197 -2.34 -10.99 11.66
C GLU A 197 -0.83 -10.91 11.48
N LEU A 198 -0.31 -9.73 11.14
CA LEU A 198 1.12 -9.55 10.83
C LEU A 198 1.72 -8.37 11.59
N PRO A 199 2.94 -8.48 12.15
CA PRO A 199 3.56 -7.37 12.87
C PRO A 199 3.90 -6.20 11.93
N LEU A 200 3.61 -4.98 12.35
CA LEU A 200 3.84 -3.75 11.58
C LEU A 200 5.31 -3.63 11.13
N LEU A 201 6.26 -3.93 12.02
CA LEU A 201 7.70 -3.96 11.74
C LEU A 201 8.18 -5.32 11.26
N SER A 202 7.42 -6.01 10.41
CA SER A 202 7.83 -7.29 9.85
C SER A 202 7.94 -7.22 8.34
N HIS A 203 9.05 -7.78 7.81
CA HIS A 203 9.19 -8.15 6.41
C HIS A 203 7.92 -8.82 5.85
N LEU A 204 7.28 -9.68 6.64
CA LEU A 204 6.08 -10.41 6.23
C LEU A 204 4.91 -9.48 5.91
N THR A 205 4.72 -8.39 6.65
CA THR A 205 3.69 -7.38 6.37
C THR A 205 3.93 -6.73 5.02
N TYR A 206 5.17 -6.36 4.72
CA TYR A 206 5.51 -5.70 3.47
C TYR A 206 5.43 -6.63 2.27
N ARG A 207 5.90 -7.85 2.45
CA ARG A 207 5.75 -8.88 1.43
C ARG A 207 4.28 -9.16 1.17
N PHE A 208 3.45 -9.24 2.22
CA PHE A 208 2.01 -9.42 2.08
C PHE A 208 1.35 -8.24 1.33
N ILE A 209 1.72 -7.00 1.62
CA ILE A 209 1.21 -5.84 0.87
C ILE A 209 1.58 -5.95 -0.61
N ALA A 210 2.84 -6.21 -0.95
CA ALA A 210 3.27 -6.29 -2.34
C ALA A 210 2.69 -7.51 -3.08
N GLU A 211 2.87 -8.71 -2.53
CA GLU A 211 2.56 -10.00 -3.18
C GLU A 211 1.11 -10.47 -3.01
N SER A 212 0.39 -10.04 -1.98
CA SER A 212 -0.98 -10.51 -1.75
C SER A 212 -2.02 -9.43 -1.97
N LEU A 213 -1.68 -8.16 -1.68
CA LEU A 213 -2.61 -7.06 -1.93
C LEU A 213 -2.46 -6.55 -3.35
N PHE A 214 -1.27 -6.13 -3.79
CA PHE A 214 -1.11 -5.51 -5.10
C PHE A 214 -0.94 -6.51 -6.25
N PHE A 215 -0.52 -7.74 -6.00
CA PHE A 215 -0.37 -8.74 -7.04
C PHE A 215 -1.67 -9.54 -7.25
N ASN A 216 -2.47 -9.12 -8.24
CA ASN A 216 -3.64 -9.84 -8.76
C ASN A 216 -3.40 -10.27 -10.22
N ASP A 217 -4.03 -11.38 -10.65
CA ASP A 217 -3.90 -12.03 -11.96
C ASP A 217 -3.52 -11.08 -13.14
N LEU A 218 -2.22 -11.06 -13.47
CA LEU A 218 -1.63 -10.27 -14.56
C LEU A 218 -2.26 -10.65 -15.92
N ASP A 219 -2.57 -11.93 -16.11
CA ASP A 219 -3.21 -12.43 -17.33
C ASP A 219 -4.63 -11.88 -17.44
N GLY A 220 -5.34 -11.77 -16.32
CA GLY A 220 -6.62 -11.08 -16.23
C GLY A 220 -6.53 -9.63 -16.71
N LEU A 221 -5.48 -8.90 -16.32
CA LEU A 221 -5.29 -7.50 -16.73
C LEU A 221 -4.93 -7.35 -18.21
N TYR A 222 -4.12 -8.24 -18.77
CA TYR A 222 -3.86 -8.25 -20.22
C TYR A 222 -5.11 -8.65 -21.01
N THR A 223 -5.90 -9.58 -20.51
CA THR A 223 -7.20 -9.96 -21.10
C THR A 223 -8.17 -8.78 -21.09
N LEU A 224 -8.22 -8.04 -19.98
CA LEU A 224 -9.00 -6.82 -19.81
C LEU A 224 -8.56 -5.75 -20.83
N SER A 225 -7.25 -5.50 -20.94
CA SER A 225 -6.71 -4.50 -21.87
C SER A 225 -7.05 -4.86 -23.32
N TYR A 226 -6.83 -6.11 -23.73
CA TYR A 226 -7.20 -6.59 -25.07
C TYR A 226 -8.69 -6.42 -25.36
N SER A 227 -9.54 -6.75 -24.38
CA SER A 227 -11.00 -6.66 -24.54
C SER A 227 -11.47 -5.21 -24.69
N LEU A 228 -10.93 -4.29 -23.90
CA LEU A 228 -11.22 -2.86 -23.99
C LEU A 228 -10.77 -2.27 -25.32
N LEU A 229 -9.56 -2.60 -25.78
CA LEU A 229 -9.03 -2.15 -27.07
C LEU A 229 -9.90 -2.66 -28.24
N ARG A 230 -10.28 -3.94 -28.20
CA ARG A 230 -11.02 -4.60 -29.29
C ARG A 230 -12.48 -4.21 -29.36
N HIS A 231 -13.13 -4.01 -28.21
CA HIS A 231 -14.59 -3.84 -28.15
C HIS A 231 -15.04 -2.41 -27.89
N LEU A 232 -14.23 -1.57 -27.24
CA LEU A 232 -14.56 -0.17 -26.97
C LEU A 232 -13.79 0.83 -27.84
N ASN A 233 -12.91 0.38 -28.73
CA ASN A 233 -12.03 1.24 -29.54
C ASN A 233 -11.22 2.25 -28.70
N LEU A 234 -10.97 1.95 -27.43
CA LEU A 234 -10.08 2.74 -26.59
C LEU A 234 -8.65 2.60 -27.10
N SER A 235 -7.85 3.65 -27.04
CA SER A 235 -6.42 3.52 -27.34
C SER A 235 -5.68 2.89 -26.16
N LEU A 236 -4.50 2.33 -26.42
CA LEU A 236 -3.61 1.85 -25.35
C LEU A 236 -3.23 2.99 -24.39
N SER A 237 -3.13 4.23 -24.90
CA SER A 237 -2.87 5.39 -24.05
C SER A 237 -4.03 5.68 -23.10
N ASP A 238 -5.27 5.50 -23.55
CA ASP A 238 -6.44 5.70 -22.71
C ASP A 238 -6.50 4.63 -21.62
N PHE A 239 -6.30 3.36 -22.00
CA PHE A 239 -6.21 2.24 -21.03
C PHE A 239 -5.13 2.50 -19.99
N ASN A 240 -3.91 2.88 -20.40
CA ASN A 240 -2.80 3.11 -19.48
C ASN A 240 -3.05 4.22 -18.46
N LYS A 241 -3.90 5.21 -18.80
CA LYS A 241 -4.25 6.33 -17.91
C LYS A 241 -5.44 6.05 -16.98
N MET A 242 -6.26 5.05 -17.31
CA MET A 242 -7.34 4.59 -16.42
C MET A 242 -6.77 3.91 -15.20
N SER A 243 -7.52 3.90 -14.10
CA SER A 243 -7.22 3.01 -12.98
C SER A 243 -7.70 1.58 -13.25
N PRO A 244 -7.13 0.58 -12.56
CA PRO A 244 -7.60 -0.81 -12.68
C PRO A 244 -9.09 -0.98 -12.36
N ILE A 245 -9.61 -0.25 -11.37
CA ILE A 245 -11.04 -0.29 -11.02
C ILE A 245 -11.91 0.34 -12.11
N GLU A 246 -11.51 1.49 -12.68
CA GLU A 246 -12.21 2.11 -13.81
C GLU A 246 -12.31 1.13 -14.99
N SER A 247 -11.20 0.44 -15.29
CA SER A 247 -11.11 -0.52 -16.38
C SER A 247 -12.04 -1.72 -16.16
N THR A 248 -12.16 -2.18 -14.91
CA THR A 248 -13.07 -3.26 -14.51
C THR A 248 -14.54 -2.84 -14.62
N ILE A 249 -14.85 -1.59 -14.25
CA ILE A 249 -16.20 -1.01 -14.38
C ILE A 249 -16.60 -0.92 -15.85
N PHE A 250 -15.71 -0.43 -16.73
CA PHE A 250 -15.97 -0.38 -18.17
C PHE A 250 -16.24 -1.77 -18.76
N MET A 251 -15.45 -2.77 -18.39
CA MET A 251 -15.66 -4.14 -18.85
C MET A 251 -16.98 -4.75 -18.34
N SER A 252 -17.31 -4.53 -17.07
CA SER A 252 -18.56 -5.02 -16.48
C SER A 252 -19.77 -4.42 -17.20
N LYS A 253 -19.70 -3.13 -17.56
CA LYS A 253 -20.73 -2.46 -18.34
C LYS A 253 -20.88 -3.07 -19.74
N LEU A 254 -19.77 -3.31 -20.43
CA LEU A 254 -19.78 -3.92 -21.76
C LEU A 254 -20.34 -5.36 -21.75
N ILE A 255 -20.01 -6.16 -20.74
CA ILE A 255 -20.56 -7.52 -20.60
C ILE A 255 -22.07 -7.44 -20.46
N LYS A 256 -22.56 -6.55 -19.59
CA LYS A 256 -23.98 -6.36 -19.36
C LYS A 256 -24.72 -5.90 -20.63
N GLU A 257 -24.16 -4.95 -21.37
CA GLU A 257 -24.74 -4.48 -22.65
C GLU A 257 -24.88 -5.63 -23.66
N LYS A 258 -23.85 -6.49 -23.78
CA LYS A 258 -23.90 -7.66 -24.66
C LYS A 258 -24.88 -8.74 -24.20
N GLU A 259 -25.05 -8.92 -22.89
CA GLU A 259 -26.05 -9.83 -22.34
C GLU A 259 -27.47 -9.33 -22.64
N GLU A 260 -27.72 -8.04 -22.46
CA GLU A 260 -29.01 -7.40 -22.80
C GLU A 260 -29.32 -7.50 -24.30
N GLU A 261 -28.33 -7.29 -25.18
CA GLU A 261 -28.47 -7.50 -26.63
C GLU A 261 -28.82 -8.96 -26.96
N ARG A 262 -28.13 -9.93 -26.36
CA ARG A 262 -28.40 -11.36 -26.58
C ARG A 262 -29.80 -11.75 -26.12
N GLU A 263 -30.23 -11.28 -24.94
CA GLU A 263 -31.57 -11.52 -24.44
C GLU A 263 -32.65 -10.90 -25.33
N ALA A 264 -32.40 -9.72 -25.90
CA ALA A 264 -33.31 -9.07 -26.84
C ALA A 264 -33.41 -9.84 -28.17
N GLU A 265 -32.28 -10.35 -28.69
CA GLU A 265 -32.25 -11.22 -29.87
C GLU A 265 -32.97 -12.56 -29.63
N GLU A 266 -32.78 -13.18 -28.46
CA GLU A 266 -33.47 -14.41 -28.08
C GLU A 266 -34.99 -14.19 -27.93
N LYS A 267 -35.42 -13.05 -27.37
CA LYS A 267 -36.85 -12.66 -27.29
C LYS A 267 -37.46 -12.37 -28.66
N ASN A 268 -36.74 -11.68 -29.54
CA ASN A 268 -37.21 -11.43 -30.91
C ASN A 268 -37.29 -12.72 -31.74
N ASN A 269 -36.32 -13.62 -31.62
CA ASN A 269 -36.32 -14.91 -32.33
C ASN A 269 -37.38 -15.88 -31.79
N SER A 270 -37.71 -15.83 -30.50
CA SER A 270 -38.81 -16.61 -29.91
C SER A 270 -40.19 -16.06 -30.28
N ASN A 271 -40.36 -14.74 -30.36
CA ASN A 271 -41.59 -14.13 -30.88
C ASN A 271 -41.80 -14.42 -32.37
N ASN A 272 -40.75 -14.34 -33.20
CA ASN A 272 -40.84 -14.69 -34.61
C ASN A 272 -41.18 -16.18 -34.83
N LYS A 273 -40.77 -17.10 -33.95
CA LYS A 273 -41.19 -18.52 -34.04
C LYS A 273 -42.67 -18.74 -33.74
N ASN A 274 -43.30 -17.87 -32.95
CA ASN A 274 -44.73 -17.95 -32.65
C ASN A 274 -45.62 -17.33 -33.73
N GLU A 275 -45.08 -16.47 -34.60
CA GLU A 275 -45.82 -15.89 -35.73
C GLU A 275 -45.90 -16.81 -36.97
N PHE A 276 -45.07 -17.87 -37.05
CA PHE A 276 -45.10 -18.86 -38.14
C PHE A 276 -46.00 -20.09 -37.87
N ILE A 277 -46.86 -20.04 -36.86
CA ILE A 277 -47.91 -21.04 -36.63
C ILE A 277 -49.27 -20.39 -36.89
N PHE A 278 -49.60 -20.17 -38.16
CA PHE A 278 -50.97 -20.03 -38.67
C PHE A 278 -51.04 -20.54 -40.11
#